data_AF-I3YEZ3-F1
#
_entry.id   AF-I3YEZ3-F1
#
_cell.length_a   1.000
_cell.length_b   1.000
_cell.length_c   1.000
_cell.angle_alpha   90.00
_cell.angle_beta   90.00
_cell.angle_gamma   90.00
#
_symmetry.space_group_name_H-M   'P 1'
#
loop_
_entity.id
_entity.type
_entity.pdbx_description
1 polymer ?
#
loop_
_entity_poly.entity_id
_entity_poly.type
_entity_poly.pdbx_seq_one_letter_code
_entity_poly.pdbx_strand_id
1 'polypeptide(L)' 'MAWLYDKKIDGLYSYGPQNRNSWIHVVGLGWKLLWGDHDCQSEAMTIMLSHARSENRNVNLEEENGTIKTLYVW' A
#
# COMPACT_ATOMS: atom_id res chain seq x y z
N MET A 1 -0.14 -12.59 9.56
CA MET A 1 0.94 -11.96 8.79
C MET A 1 1.26 -12.85 7.59
N ALA A 2 1.25 -12.32 6.37
CA ALA A 2 1.52 -13.06 5.14
C ALA A 2 2.13 -12.15 4.07
N TRP A 3 3.11 -12.68 3.32
CA TRP A 3 3.66 -11.98 2.15
C TRP A 3 2.83 -12.25 0.90
N LEU A 4 2.50 -11.16 0.21
CA LEU A 4 1.81 -11.14 -1.07
C LEU A 4 2.83 -10.74 -2.13
N TYR A 5 3.25 -11.72 -2.93
CA TYR A 5 4.27 -11.50 -3.96
C TYR A 5 3.67 -11.10 -5.30
N ASP A 6 4.47 -10.35 -6.07
CA ASP A 6 4.22 -9.98 -7.47
C ASP A 6 2.83 -9.35 -7.68
N LYS A 7 2.52 -8.34 -6.86
CA LYS A 7 1.22 -7.67 -6.87
C LYS A 7 1.26 -6.37 -7.65
N LYS A 8 0.19 -6.14 -8.41
CA LYS A 8 -0.01 -4.89 -9.14
C LYS A 8 -0.93 -3.96 -8.36
N ILE A 9 -0.54 -2.69 -8.31
CA ILE A 9 -1.32 -1.60 -7.71
C ILE A 9 -1.91 -0.76 -8.83
N ASP A 10 -3.22 -0.55 -8.82
CA ASP A 10 -3.94 0.24 -9.83
C ASP A 10 -4.73 1.42 -9.24
N GLY A 11 -4.83 1.50 -7.91
CA GLY A 11 -5.48 2.59 -7.20
C GLY A 11 -4.79 2.95 -5.89
N LEU A 12 -4.84 4.24 -5.55
CA LEU A 12 -4.48 4.78 -4.25
C LEU A 12 -5.60 5.71 -3.77
N TYR A 13 -5.85 5.74 -2.47
CA TYR A 13 -6.86 6.60 -1.86
C TYR A 13 -6.40 7.06 -0.49
N SER A 14 -6.46 8.36 -0.23
CA SER A 14 -6.16 8.93 1.08
C SER A 14 -7.32 9.80 1.54
N TYR A 15 -7.73 9.65 2.79
CA TYR A 15 -8.87 10.36 3.38
C TYR A 15 -8.40 11.29 4.51
N GLY A 16 -8.11 12.54 4.16
CA GLY A 16 -7.55 13.55 5.06
C GLY A 16 -8.36 13.89 6.33
N PRO A 17 -9.70 13.77 6.37
CA PRO A 17 -10.46 14.00 7.60
C PRO A 17 -10.25 12.95 8.71
N GLN A 18 -9.59 11.83 8.42
CA GLN A 18 -9.17 10.84 9.42
C GLN A 18 -7.65 10.69 9.41
N ASN A 19 -7.05 10.67 10.60
CA ASN A 19 -5.60 10.53 10.73
C ASN A 19 -5.13 9.19 10.17
N ARG A 20 -4.08 9.25 9.32
CA ARG A 20 -3.37 8.08 8.77
C ARG A 20 -4.27 7.09 8.04
N ASN A 21 -5.22 7.62 7.28
CA ASN A 21 -6.16 6.83 6.51
C ASN A 21 -5.75 6.83 5.03
N SER A 22 -4.85 5.91 4.67
CA SER A 22 -4.35 5.71 3.30
C SER A 22 -4.55 4.27 2.88
N TRP A 23 -5.04 4.06 1.66
CA TRP A 23 -5.41 2.78 1.09
C TRP A 23 -4.78 2.59 -0.29
N ILE A 24 -4.57 1.33 -0.63
CA ILE A 24 -4.21 0.90 -1.98
C ILE A 24 -5.21 -0.12 -2.50
N HIS A 25 -5.47 -0.08 -3.79
CA HIS A 25 -6.19 -1.15 -4.47
C HIS A 25 -5.17 -2.10 -5.07
N VAL A 26 -5.23 -3.36 -4.64
CA VAL A 26 -4.39 -4.43 -5.12
C VAL A 26 -5.21 -5.27 -6.10
N VAL A 27 -4.72 -5.41 -7.34
CA VAL A 27 -5.42 -6.14 -8.40
C VAL A 27 -5.71 -7.57 -7.94
N GLY A 28 -6.99 -7.95 -7.98
CA GLY A 28 -7.47 -9.28 -7.55
C GLY A 28 -7.65 -9.46 -6.04
N LEU A 29 -7.26 -8.49 -5.20
CA LEU A 29 -7.38 -8.56 -3.74
C LEU A 29 -8.20 -7.40 -3.13
N GLY A 30 -8.49 -6.36 -3.89
CA GLY A 30 -9.30 -5.22 -3.46
C GLY A 30 -8.52 -4.18 -2.65
N TRP A 31 -9.24 -3.36 -1.89
CA TRP A 31 -8.66 -2.29 -1.09
C TRP A 31 -7.99 -2.83 0.18
N LYS A 32 -6.76 -2.38 0.44
CA LYS A 32 -5.96 -2.68 1.63
C LYS A 32 -5.53 -1.37 2.29
N LEU A 33 -5.64 -1.32 3.61
CA LEU A 33 -5.21 -0.17 4.40
C LEU A 33 -3.68 -0.17 4.51
N LEU A 34 -3.04 0.98 4.46
CA LEU A 34 -1.62 1.13 4.79
C LEU A 34 -1.46 1.35 6.29
N TRP A 35 -0.44 0.72 6.87
CA TRP A 35 -0.14 0.90 8.28
C TRP A 35 0.08 2.37 8.63
N GLY A 36 -0.62 2.82 9.67
CA GLY A 36 -0.76 4.24 10.01
C GLY A 36 -0.18 4.65 11.35
N ASP A 37 0.56 3.80 12.09
CA ASP A 37 1.05 4.20 13.42
C ASP A 37 2.11 5.31 13.36
N HIS A 38 2.78 5.46 12.21
CA HIS A 38 3.76 6.50 11.94
C HIS A 38 3.44 7.25 10.64
N ASP A 39 3.32 8.58 10.72
CA ASP A 39 2.92 9.43 9.58
C ASP A 39 3.91 9.32 8.41
N CYS A 40 5.21 9.42 8.71
CA CYS A 40 6.27 9.33 7.70
C CYS A 40 6.30 7.97 6.99
N GLN A 41 5.93 6.89 7.68
CA GLN A 41 5.86 5.56 7.08
C GLN A 41 4.68 5.46 6.12
N SER A 42 3.49 5.90 6.54
CA SER A 42 2.28 5.88 5.70
C SER A 42 2.48 6.73 4.43
N GLU A 43 3.09 7.91 4.57
CA GLU A 43 3.44 8.79 3.46
C GLU A 43 4.45 8.13 2.51
N ALA A 44 5.58 7.64 3.03
CA ALA A 44 6.61 6.98 2.24
C ALA A 44 6.06 5.76 1.49
N MET A 45 5.22 4.95 2.13
CA MET A 45 4.57 3.80 1.50
C MET A 45 3.65 4.24 0.37
N THR A 46 2.84 5.28 0.59
CA THR A 46 1.94 5.84 -0.43
C THR A 46 2.72 6.36 -1.64
N ILE A 47 3.85 7.04 -1.41
CA ILE A 47 4.74 7.55 -2.47
C ILE A 47 5.34 6.40 -3.29
N MET A 48 5.92 5.39 -2.62
CA MET A 48 6.51 4.23 -3.29
C MET A 48 5.50 3.46 -4.14
N LEU A 49 4.28 3.27 -3.63
CA LEU A 49 3.20 2.58 -4.35
C LEU A 49 2.65 3.43 -5.50
N SER A 50 2.61 4.75 -5.35
CA SER A 50 2.26 5.67 -6.43
C SER A 50 3.27 5.56 -7.58
N HIS A 51 4.56 5.49 -7.25
CA HIS A 51 5.64 5.32 -8.21
C HIS A 51 5.59 3.95 -8.91
N ALA A 52 5.42 2.86 -8.15
CA ALA A 52 5.25 1.52 -8.70
C ALA A 52 4.07 1.46 -9.69
N ARG A 53 2.94 2.09 -9.34
CA ARG A 53 1.78 2.20 -10.24
C ARG A 53 2.11 3.00 -11.51
N SER A 54 2.74 4.17 -11.39
CA SER A 54 3.05 5.00 -12.56
C SER A 54 4.01 4.33 -13.52
N GLU A 55 4.92 3.51 -13.01
CA GLU A 55 5.88 2.75 -13.82
C GLU A 55 5.38 1.35 -14.20
N ASN A 56 4.14 1.00 -13.85
CA ASN A 56 3.56 -0.33 -14.10
C ASN A 56 4.45 -1.47 -13.55
N ARG A 57 5.04 -1.26 -12.36
CA ARG A 57 5.85 -2.26 -11.66
C ARG A 57 5.02 -3.03 -10.65
N ASN A 58 5.39 -4.29 -10.47
CA ASN A 58 4.84 -5.13 -9.42
C ASN A 58 5.59 -4.90 -8.10
N VAL A 59 4.91 -5.17 -6.98
CA VAL A 59 5.41 -4.98 -5.62
C VAL A 59 5.19 -6.22 -4.77
N ASN A 60 5.99 -6.36 -3.72
CA ASN A 60 5.77 -7.36 -2.69
C ASN A 60 5.25 -6.65 -1.43
N LEU A 61 4.18 -7.19 -0.84
CA LEU A 61 3.51 -6.58 0.31
C LEU A 61 3.46 -7.56 1.47
N GLU A 62 3.72 -7.08 2.67
CA GLU A 62 3.47 -7.83 3.90
C GLU A 62 2.15 -7.39 4.51
N GLU A 63 1.19 -8.30 4.59
CA GLU A 63 -0.16 -8.03 5.07
C GLU A 63 -0.43 -8.69 6.42
N GLU A 64 -1.11 -7.95 7.28
CA GLU A 64 -1.66 -8.43 8.54
C GLU A 64 -3.05 -7.84 8.77
N ASN A 65 -4.06 -8.70 8.81
CA ASN A 65 -5.46 -8.36 9.07
C ASN A 65 -6.00 -7.26 8.13
N GLY A 66 -5.69 -7.38 6.83
CA GLY A 66 -6.10 -6.42 5.80
C GLY A 66 -5.27 -5.13 5.75
N THR A 67 -4.27 -5.01 6.61
CA THR A 67 -3.37 -3.84 6.66
C THR A 67 -1.99 -4.21 6.15
N ILE A 68 -1.44 -3.39 5.25
CA ILE A 68 -0.08 -3.54 4.73
C ILE A 68 0.88 -2.93 5.74
N LYS A 69 1.74 -3.76 6.32
CA LYS A 69 2.75 -3.38 7.32
C LYS A 69 4.06 -2.95 6.69
N THR A 70 4.46 -3.67 5.65
CA THR A 70 5.73 -3.51 4.97
C THR A 70 5.50 -3.67 3.48
N LEU A 71 6.32 -3.02 2.67
CA LEU A 71 6.33 -3.22 1.22
C LEU A 71 7.75 -3.19 0.68
N TYR A 72 7.93 -3.79 -0.47
CA TYR A 72 9.17 -3.78 -1.21
C TYR A 72 8.89 -3.59 -2.70
N VAL A 73 9.55 -2.59 -3.30
CA VAL A 73 9.48 -2.24 -4.73
C VAL A 73 10.87 -2.38 -5.33
N TRP A 74 10.99 -3.10 -6.45
CA TRP A 74 12.22 -3.21 -7.25
C TRP A 74 12.22 -2.17 -8.39
#